data_AF-A0A7R9XS23-F1
#
_entry.id   AF-A0A7R9XS23-F1
#
_cell.length_a   1.000
_cell.length_b   1.000
_cell.length_c   1.000
_cell.angle_alpha   90.00
_cell.angle_beta   90.00
_cell.angle_gamma   90.00
#
_symmetry.space_group_name_H-M   'P 1'
#
loop_
_entity.id
_entity.type
_entity.pdbx_description
1 polymer ?
#
loop_
_entity_poly.entity_id
_entity_poly.type
_entity_poly.pdbx_seq_one_letter_code
_entity_poly.pdbx_strand_id
1 'polypeptide(L)'
;MRAWTLARTGCGDEDDAETRGRGRGGKRGRRGRENALAWVMREDVGETCGFGRLVAAARGNRVGKLIEGRRAAFLGDSGARNAYGGFVAATSDAWSDVSLTTKDGEKHRDWAHDLVGGAKATFTWAPYASDVVDALDAYGERDAPDLIVISTALWHVLHDESVSRYKTTMAALGARVRAIEAAHPKVVIVWIDAALVIRDKLVAEDKRVKFTDTNLARYAKIRDDQKSTRIVLPAGPAVRVRAREITALCGAECSVDGVHYRPVVYDAVAQIILNIARSRWR
;
A
#
# COMPACT_ATOMS: atom_id res chain seq x y z
N MET A 1 0.42 20.53 -2.08
CA MET A 1 -0.20 20.35 -3.42
C MET A 1 -0.52 18.87 -3.61
N ARG A 2 -1.70 18.50 -4.14
CA ARG A 2 -2.13 17.08 -4.26
C ARG A 2 -1.67 16.52 -5.61
N ALA A 3 -0.93 15.42 -5.61
CA ALA A 3 -0.37 14.78 -6.82
C ALA A 3 -1.36 13.92 -7.61
N TRP A 4 -2.48 13.53 -7.01
CA TRP A 4 -3.44 12.58 -7.56
C TRP A 4 -4.87 13.07 -7.38
N THR A 5 -5.70 12.84 -8.39
CA THR A 5 -7.15 13.05 -8.38
C THR A 5 -7.84 11.75 -8.79
N LEU A 6 -8.96 11.42 -8.14
CA LEU A 6 -9.77 10.28 -8.56
C LEU A 6 -10.61 10.72 -9.75
N ALA A 7 -10.41 10.15 -10.93
CA ALA A 7 -11.34 10.36 -12.03
C ALA A 7 -12.65 9.62 -11.69
N ARG A 8 -13.68 10.39 -11.35
CA ARG A 8 -15.07 9.95 -11.42
C ARG A 8 -15.60 10.38 -12.78
N THR A 9 -15.36 9.60 -13.82
CA THR A 9 -16.12 9.65 -15.08
C THR A 9 -15.68 8.49 -15.99
N GLY A 10 -16.62 7.58 -16.28
CA GLY A 10 -16.75 7.12 -17.65
C GLY A 10 -17.25 8.31 -18.50
N CYS A 11 -16.77 8.36 -19.75
CA CYS A 11 -17.09 9.24 -20.89
C CYS A 11 -18.32 10.16 -20.79
N GLY A 12 -18.35 11.35 -21.39
CA GLY A 12 -17.48 11.94 -22.40
C GLY A 12 -17.91 13.38 -22.69
N ASP A 13 -17.15 14.05 -23.55
CA ASP A 13 -17.58 15.11 -24.46
C ASP A 13 -16.29 15.62 -25.13
N GLU A 14 -15.89 14.95 -26.21
CA GLU A 14 -15.24 15.63 -27.33
C GLU A 14 -15.93 15.09 -28.59
N ASP A 15 -16.91 15.87 -29.05
CA ASP A 15 -17.41 15.84 -30.41
C ASP A 15 -16.23 16.13 -31.35
N ASP A 16 -15.66 15.09 -31.94
CA ASP A 16 -15.02 15.20 -33.25
C ASP A 16 -15.87 14.44 -34.26
N ALA A 17 -16.68 15.22 -34.96
CA ALA A 17 -17.35 14.81 -36.17
C ALA A 17 -16.32 14.47 -37.27
N GLU A 18 -16.73 13.56 -38.15
CA GLU A 18 -16.12 13.17 -39.43
C GLU A 18 -14.92 12.21 -39.41
N THR A 19 -15.18 10.91 -39.64
CA THR A 19 -15.07 10.33 -41.00
C THR A 19 -15.47 8.84 -41.04
N ARG A 20 -15.94 8.45 -42.22
CA ARG A 20 -16.69 7.24 -42.58
C ARG A 20 -15.87 5.94 -42.56
N GLY A 21 -16.52 4.79 -42.32
CA GLY A 21 -16.01 3.49 -42.80
C GLY A 21 -16.70 2.24 -42.22
N ARG A 22 -17.53 1.57 -43.03
CA ARG A 22 -18.19 0.28 -42.73
C ARG A 22 -17.18 -0.85 -42.55
N GLY A 23 -17.43 -1.78 -41.61
CA GLY A 23 -16.73 -3.07 -41.55
C GLY A 23 -17.22 -4.02 -40.45
N ARG A 24 -17.93 -5.08 -40.86
CA ARG A 24 -18.40 -6.19 -40.02
C ARG A 24 -17.24 -6.95 -39.36
N GLY A 25 -17.41 -7.35 -38.10
CA GLY A 25 -16.52 -8.33 -37.45
C GLY A 25 -16.84 -8.51 -35.96
N GLY A 26 -17.63 -9.53 -35.64
CA GLY A 26 -17.95 -9.88 -34.26
C GLY A 26 -16.70 -10.23 -33.45
N LYS A 27 -16.42 -9.44 -32.42
CA LYS A 27 -15.55 -9.82 -31.31
C LYS A 27 -16.40 -9.83 -30.05
N ARG A 28 -16.49 -11.00 -29.41
CA ARG A 28 -17.02 -11.17 -28.05
C ARG A 28 -16.44 -10.06 -27.17
N GLY A 29 -17.31 -9.13 -26.79
CA GLY A 29 -16.95 -7.96 -26.02
C GLY A 29 -16.35 -8.36 -24.69
N ARG A 30 -15.08 -7.96 -24.49
CA ARG A 30 -14.57 -7.54 -23.19
C ARG A 30 -15.66 -6.64 -22.59
N ARG A 31 -16.42 -7.11 -21.60
CA ARG A 31 -17.27 -6.21 -20.81
C ARG A 31 -16.33 -5.19 -20.18
N GLY A 32 -16.31 -4.01 -20.76
CA GLY A 32 -15.51 -2.88 -20.32
C GLY A 32 -15.85 -2.58 -18.87
N ARG A 33 -14.82 -2.27 -18.08
CA ARG A 33 -14.98 -1.67 -16.76
C ARG A 33 -15.50 -0.24 -16.94
N GLU A 34 -16.75 -0.08 -17.33
CA GLU A 34 -17.36 1.24 -17.60
C GLU A 34 -17.59 2.08 -16.33
N ASN A 35 -17.22 1.58 -15.15
CA ASN A 35 -17.27 2.32 -13.89
C ASN A 35 -16.01 2.16 -13.03
N ALA A 36 -14.86 1.86 -13.63
CA ALA A 36 -13.62 1.77 -12.85
C ALA A 36 -13.17 3.16 -12.41
N LEU A 37 -13.36 3.44 -11.11
CA LEU A 37 -12.61 4.49 -10.41
C LEU A 37 -11.13 4.31 -10.76
N ALA A 38 -10.51 5.33 -11.34
CA ALA A 38 -9.10 5.31 -11.72
C ALA A 38 -8.43 6.57 -11.17
N TRP A 39 -7.25 6.40 -10.56
CA TRP A 39 -6.43 7.52 -10.17
C TRP A 39 -5.81 8.15 -11.41
N VAL A 40 -6.01 9.45 -11.55
CA VAL A 40 -5.34 10.30 -12.53
C VAL A 40 -4.29 11.09 -11.79
N MET A 41 -3.06 11.01 -12.27
CA MET A 41 -1.98 11.86 -11.78
C MET A 41 -2.09 13.21 -12.48
N ARG A 42 -1.83 14.30 -11.77
CA ARG A 42 -1.69 15.58 -12.45
C ARG A 42 -0.43 15.58 -13.32
N GLU A 43 -0.56 16.10 -14.53
CA GLU A 43 0.51 16.12 -15.54
C GLU A 43 1.75 16.87 -15.05
N ASP A 44 1.57 18.01 -14.39
CA ASP A 44 2.67 18.82 -13.83
C ASP A 44 3.53 18.07 -12.81
N VAL A 45 2.91 17.25 -11.96
CA VAL A 45 3.64 16.39 -11.01
C VAL A 45 4.30 15.21 -11.73
N GLY A 46 3.64 14.69 -12.77
CA GLY A 46 4.20 13.65 -13.62
C GLY A 46 5.48 14.09 -14.33
N GLU A 47 5.48 15.29 -14.90
CA GLU A 47 6.63 15.89 -15.56
C GLU A 47 7.75 16.22 -14.57
N THR A 48 7.42 16.91 -13.47
CA THR A 48 8.42 17.39 -12.50
C THR A 48 9.13 16.24 -11.79
N CYS A 49 8.40 15.18 -11.44
CA CYS A 49 8.95 14.06 -10.67
C CYS A 49 9.25 12.83 -11.52
N GLY A 50 8.96 12.88 -12.84
CA GLY A 50 9.02 11.75 -13.75
C GLY A 50 8.02 10.65 -13.42
N PHE A 51 6.92 10.97 -12.72
CA PHE A 51 5.91 10.04 -12.30
C PHE A 51 4.87 9.82 -13.42
N GLY A 52 4.37 8.61 -13.59
CA GLY A 52 3.36 8.32 -14.60
C GLY A 52 2.58 7.06 -14.27
N ARG A 53 1.39 6.93 -14.83
CA ARG A 53 0.58 5.70 -14.71
C ARG A 53 1.41 4.52 -15.22
N LEU A 54 1.52 3.46 -14.41
CA LEU A 54 2.15 2.22 -14.83
C LEU A 54 1.20 1.48 -15.80
N VAL A 55 1.17 1.89 -17.06
CA VAL A 55 0.39 1.24 -18.13
C VAL A 55 1.02 -0.09 -18.50
N ALA A 56 0.25 -1.18 -18.52
CA ALA A 56 0.72 -2.57 -18.60
C ALA A 56 1.82 -2.83 -19.67
N ALA A 57 1.72 -2.23 -20.86
CA ALA A 57 2.70 -2.40 -21.94
C ALA A 57 4.06 -1.70 -21.69
N ALA A 58 4.05 -0.53 -21.04
CA ALA A 58 5.27 0.18 -20.62
C ALA A 58 5.79 -0.30 -19.24
N ARG A 59 4.93 -1.00 -18.49
CA ARG A 59 5.16 -1.50 -17.13
C ARG A 59 6.27 -2.54 -17.09
N GLY A 60 6.25 -3.53 -17.99
CA GLY A 60 7.21 -4.65 -17.96
C GLY A 60 8.68 -4.21 -17.96
N ASN A 61 9.08 -3.33 -18.89
CA ASN A 61 10.48 -2.93 -19.02
C ASN A 61 10.90 -1.90 -17.96
N ARG A 62 10.06 -0.88 -17.68
CA ARG A 62 10.42 0.17 -16.69
C ARG A 62 10.35 -0.34 -15.25
N VAL A 63 9.30 -1.10 -14.89
CA VAL A 63 9.18 -1.68 -13.56
C VAL A 63 10.21 -2.79 -13.39
N GLY A 64 10.37 -3.67 -14.38
CA GLY A 64 11.39 -4.72 -14.37
C GLY A 64 12.78 -4.18 -14.02
N LYS A 65 13.27 -3.15 -14.73
CA LYS A 65 14.56 -2.51 -14.42
C LYS A 65 14.62 -1.88 -13.03
N LEU A 66 13.50 -1.30 -12.56
CA LEU A 66 13.45 -0.68 -11.24
C LEU A 66 13.58 -1.70 -10.11
N ILE A 67 13.00 -2.89 -10.27
CA ILE A 67 12.99 -3.92 -9.22
C ILE A 67 13.99 -5.06 -9.48
N GLU A 68 14.70 -5.07 -10.59
CA GLU A 68 15.58 -6.16 -11.01
C GLU A 68 16.49 -6.66 -9.87
N GLY A 69 16.41 -7.96 -9.58
CA GLY A 69 17.17 -8.63 -8.52
C GLY A 69 16.85 -8.22 -7.08
N ARG A 70 15.92 -7.28 -6.84
CA ARG A 70 15.66 -6.71 -5.52
C ARG A 70 14.66 -7.53 -4.70
N ARG A 71 14.74 -7.36 -3.38
CA ARG A 71 13.81 -7.95 -2.41
C ARG A 71 12.96 -6.85 -1.76
N ALA A 72 11.66 -7.09 -1.70
CA ALA A 72 10.72 -6.23 -0.99
C ALA A 72 10.00 -7.03 0.11
N ALA A 73 10.03 -6.54 1.34
CA ALA A 73 9.30 -7.14 2.45
C ALA A 73 8.18 -6.22 2.93
N PHE A 74 6.99 -6.78 3.11
CA PHE A 74 5.83 -6.12 3.66
C PHE A 74 5.51 -6.75 5.02
N LEU A 75 5.48 -5.94 6.07
CA LEU A 75 5.28 -6.39 7.43
C LEU A 75 4.06 -5.69 8.02
N GLY A 76 3.11 -6.45 8.55
CA GLY A 76 1.98 -5.80 9.21
C GLY A 76 0.67 -6.57 9.26
N ASP A 77 -0.39 -5.78 9.44
CA ASP A 77 -1.77 -6.23 9.41
C ASP A 77 -2.35 -6.26 7.98
N SER A 78 -3.67 -6.36 7.87
CA SER A 78 -4.40 -6.35 6.60
C SER A 78 -4.10 -5.15 5.69
N GLY A 79 -3.70 -4.00 6.24
CA GLY A 79 -3.28 -2.82 5.47
C GLY A 79 -1.99 -3.07 4.70
N ALA A 80 -0.98 -3.66 5.35
CA ALA A 80 0.26 -4.09 4.71
C ALA A 80 0.00 -5.20 3.69
N ARG A 81 -0.87 -6.17 4.02
CA ARG A 81 -1.23 -7.27 3.11
C ARG A 81 -1.87 -6.76 1.81
N ASN A 82 -2.78 -5.80 1.91
CA ASN A 82 -3.42 -5.25 0.73
C ASN A 82 -2.47 -4.37 -0.10
N ALA A 83 -1.57 -3.62 0.56
CA ALA A 83 -0.51 -2.89 -0.13
C ALA A 83 0.46 -3.85 -0.86
N TYR A 84 0.79 -4.98 -0.23
CA TYR A 84 1.56 -6.07 -0.84
C TYR A 84 0.87 -6.61 -2.09
N GLY A 85 -0.43 -6.89 -2.03
CA GLY A 85 -1.20 -7.34 -3.20
C GLY A 85 -1.18 -6.35 -4.35
N GLY A 86 -1.35 -5.05 -4.06
CA GLY A 86 -1.21 -4.00 -5.07
C GLY A 86 0.20 -3.91 -5.66
N PHE A 87 1.24 -4.12 -4.83
CA PHE A 87 2.63 -4.14 -5.27
C PHE A 87 2.90 -5.33 -6.19
N VAL A 88 2.56 -6.55 -5.77
CA VAL A 88 2.71 -7.78 -6.56
C VAL A 88 1.95 -7.66 -7.89
N ALA A 89 0.70 -7.18 -7.89
CA ALA A 89 -0.06 -6.95 -9.12
C ALA A 89 0.58 -5.91 -10.05
N ALA A 90 1.43 -5.02 -9.51
CA ALA A 90 2.14 -4.01 -10.27
C ALA A 90 3.50 -4.48 -10.82
N THR A 91 4.07 -5.53 -10.24
CA THR A 91 5.46 -5.96 -10.45
C THR A 91 5.60 -7.41 -10.90
N SER A 92 4.50 -8.17 -11.00
CA SER A 92 4.51 -9.54 -11.51
C SER A 92 4.16 -9.59 -13.00
N ASP A 93 4.39 -10.74 -13.62
CA ASP A 93 3.87 -11.01 -14.95
C ASP A 93 2.34 -10.95 -14.97
N ALA A 94 1.76 -10.58 -16.13
CA ALA A 94 0.32 -10.40 -16.27
C ALA A 94 -0.52 -11.66 -15.97
N TRP A 95 0.12 -12.83 -15.92
CA TRP A 95 -0.48 -14.14 -15.68
C TRP A 95 -0.21 -14.72 -14.29
N SER A 96 0.59 -14.03 -13.46
CA SER A 96 0.88 -14.50 -12.11
C SER A 96 -0.38 -14.50 -11.26
N ASP A 97 -0.54 -15.55 -10.45
CA ASP A 97 -1.53 -15.52 -9.37
C ASP A 97 -1.08 -14.50 -8.32
N VAL A 98 -1.97 -13.56 -8.01
CA VAL A 98 -1.76 -12.51 -7.01
C VAL A 98 -2.79 -12.60 -5.89
N SER A 99 -3.48 -13.74 -5.79
CA SER A 99 -4.47 -14.00 -4.75
C SER A 99 -3.79 -14.06 -3.39
N LEU A 100 -4.33 -13.30 -2.43
CA LEU A 100 -3.86 -13.28 -1.04
C LEU A 100 -4.86 -13.98 -0.13
N THR A 101 -5.45 -15.05 -0.64
CA THR A 101 -6.45 -15.86 0.06
C THR A 101 -6.36 -17.27 -0.48
N THR A 102 -6.27 -18.24 0.41
CA THR A 102 -6.25 -19.65 0.04
C THR A 102 -7.64 -20.14 -0.41
N LYS A 103 -7.73 -21.36 -0.94
CA LYS A 103 -9.00 -21.94 -1.40
C LYS A 103 -10.06 -22.06 -0.30
N ASP A 104 -9.61 -22.27 0.94
CA ASP A 104 -10.42 -22.33 2.16
C ASP A 104 -10.69 -20.97 2.79
N GLY A 105 -10.18 -19.87 2.23
CA GLY A 105 -10.45 -18.51 2.69
C GLY A 105 -9.44 -17.96 3.70
N GLU A 106 -8.41 -18.72 4.06
CA GLU A 106 -7.35 -18.29 4.97
C GLU A 106 -6.52 -17.16 4.35
N LYS A 107 -6.22 -16.15 5.17
CA LYS A 107 -5.66 -14.88 4.69
C LYS A 107 -4.68 -14.21 5.67
N HIS A 108 -4.69 -14.60 6.94
CA HIS A 108 -3.82 -14.10 8.00
C HIS A 108 -2.57 -15.00 8.10
N ARG A 109 -1.79 -15.00 7.03
CA ARG A 109 -0.58 -15.81 6.88
C ARG A 109 0.48 -15.07 6.07
N ASP A 110 1.67 -15.64 6.06
CA ASP A 110 2.76 -15.17 5.23
C ASP A 110 2.55 -15.54 3.76
N TRP A 111 3.02 -14.65 2.87
CA TRP A 111 2.96 -14.79 1.42
C TRP A 111 4.32 -14.48 0.80
N ALA A 112 4.63 -15.12 -0.32
CA ALA A 112 5.81 -14.84 -1.13
C ALA A 112 5.45 -14.95 -2.62
N HIS A 113 5.95 -14.01 -3.42
CA HIS A 113 5.75 -14.00 -4.87
C HIS A 113 7.08 -13.67 -5.56
N ASP A 114 7.39 -14.43 -6.60
CA ASP A 114 8.40 -14.05 -7.57
C ASP A 114 7.84 -12.94 -8.48
N LEU A 115 8.69 -11.97 -8.80
CA LEU A 115 8.35 -10.81 -9.60
C LEU A 115 9.17 -10.79 -10.90
N VAL A 116 8.87 -9.85 -11.79
CA VAL A 116 9.67 -9.68 -13.00
C VAL A 116 11.12 -9.31 -12.67
N GLY A 117 12.06 -9.69 -13.55
CA GLY A 117 13.48 -9.35 -13.39
C GLY A 117 14.16 -10.07 -12.22
N GLY A 118 13.65 -11.24 -11.83
CA GLY A 118 14.23 -12.05 -10.73
C GLY A 118 14.07 -11.43 -9.34
N ALA A 119 13.25 -10.38 -9.21
CA ALA A 119 12.95 -9.77 -7.92
C ALA A 119 11.99 -10.65 -7.11
N LYS A 120 11.92 -10.41 -5.80
CA LYS A 120 11.03 -11.16 -4.89
C LYS A 120 10.31 -10.21 -3.95
N ALA A 121 9.05 -10.53 -3.64
CA ALA A 121 8.32 -9.84 -2.59
C ALA A 121 7.73 -10.81 -1.58
N THR A 122 7.91 -10.50 -0.30
CA THR A 122 7.32 -11.23 0.83
C THR A 122 6.33 -10.36 1.59
N PHE A 123 5.32 -10.99 2.15
CA PHE A 123 4.48 -10.44 3.20
C PHE A 123 4.59 -11.33 4.43
N THR A 124 4.82 -10.72 5.59
CA THR A 124 4.77 -11.39 6.88
C THR A 124 3.57 -10.85 7.66
N TRP A 125 2.70 -11.76 8.11
CA TRP A 125 1.58 -11.43 8.97
C TRP A 125 2.11 -11.07 10.36
N ALA A 126 2.28 -9.78 10.59
CA ALA A 126 2.84 -9.21 11.81
C ALA A 126 1.89 -8.10 12.31
N PRO A 127 0.68 -8.46 12.77
CA PRO A 127 -0.39 -7.51 12.97
C PRO A 127 -0.16 -6.55 14.15
N TYR A 128 0.71 -6.89 15.11
CA TYR A 128 1.13 -6.00 16.17
C TYR A 128 2.51 -5.39 15.91
N ALA A 129 2.81 -4.27 16.58
CA ALA A 129 4.08 -3.56 16.41
C ALA A 129 5.25 -4.37 16.99
N SER A 130 4.99 -5.19 18.02
CA SER A 130 5.93 -6.20 18.52
C SER A 130 6.26 -7.23 17.47
N ASP A 131 5.26 -7.78 16.79
CA ASP A 131 5.47 -8.79 15.75
C ASP A 131 6.30 -8.24 14.59
N VAL A 132 6.11 -6.95 14.26
CA VAL A 132 6.94 -6.27 13.27
C VAL A 132 8.38 -6.14 13.76
N VAL A 133 8.61 -5.83 15.05
CA VAL A 133 9.96 -5.81 15.63
C VAL A 133 10.61 -7.19 15.50
N ASP A 134 9.90 -8.25 15.87
CA ASP A 134 10.39 -9.63 15.80
C ASP A 134 10.70 -10.02 14.34
N ALA A 135 9.85 -9.66 13.38
CA ALA A 135 10.09 -9.89 11.96
C ALA A 135 11.30 -9.10 11.43
N LEU A 136 11.54 -7.90 11.94
CA LEU A 136 12.70 -7.08 11.59
C LEU A 136 14.00 -7.65 12.19
N ASP A 137 13.94 -8.30 13.35
CA ASP A 137 15.10 -8.97 13.97
C ASP A 137 15.63 -10.13 13.11
N ALA A 138 14.78 -10.76 12.33
CA ALA A 138 15.18 -11.82 11.39
C ALA A 138 16.11 -11.34 10.26
N TYR A 139 16.15 -10.04 9.94
CA TYR A 139 16.94 -9.52 8.80
C TYR A 139 18.45 -9.42 9.03
N GLY A 140 18.95 -9.78 10.22
CA GLY A 140 20.38 -9.88 10.52
C GLY A 140 21.21 -8.65 10.10
N GLU A 141 22.53 -8.82 10.00
CA GLU A 141 23.46 -7.76 9.55
C GLU A 141 23.71 -7.75 8.03
N ARG A 142 23.29 -8.81 7.31
CA ARG A 142 23.59 -8.99 5.87
C ARG A 142 22.38 -9.30 5.02
N ASP A 143 21.20 -9.44 5.62
CA ASP A 143 20.04 -10.03 4.93
C ASP A 143 18.81 -9.11 4.86
N ALA A 144 19.00 -7.81 5.07
CA ALA A 144 17.93 -6.85 4.85
C ALA A 144 17.47 -6.84 3.38
N PRO A 145 16.15 -6.78 3.13
CA PRO A 145 15.62 -6.54 1.79
C PRO A 145 15.92 -5.10 1.35
N ASP A 146 15.83 -4.83 0.04
CA ASP A 146 16.07 -3.49 -0.52
C ASP A 146 14.93 -2.49 -0.21
N LEU A 147 13.73 -3.02 0.04
CA LEU A 147 12.53 -2.28 0.41
C LEU A 147 11.84 -2.97 1.61
N ILE A 148 11.58 -2.21 2.67
CA ILE A 148 10.77 -2.63 3.81
C ILE A 148 9.53 -1.74 3.87
N VAL A 149 8.34 -2.33 3.85
CA VAL A 149 7.06 -1.64 3.94
C VAL A 149 6.34 -2.10 5.20
N ILE A 150 6.01 -1.16 6.08
CA ILE A 150 5.43 -1.46 7.39
C ILE A 150 4.03 -0.86 7.49
N SER A 151 3.06 -1.62 7.98
CA SER A 151 1.75 -1.09 8.39
C SER A 151 1.21 -1.83 9.61
N THR A 152 1.08 -1.13 10.73
CA THR A 152 0.48 -1.68 11.95
C THR A 152 -0.35 -0.57 12.58
N ALA A 153 -1.68 -0.75 12.62
CA ALA A 153 -2.54 0.23 13.29
C ALA A 153 -3.91 -0.32 13.68
N LEU A 154 -4.73 -0.70 12.71
CA LEU A 154 -6.15 -1.00 12.99
C LEU A 154 -6.30 -2.30 13.78
N TRP A 155 -5.35 -3.23 13.64
CA TRP A 155 -5.34 -4.43 14.46
C TRP A 155 -5.14 -4.13 15.95
N HIS A 156 -4.26 -3.18 16.29
CA HIS A 156 -4.12 -2.70 17.67
C HIS A 156 -5.40 -2.06 18.19
N VAL A 157 -6.05 -1.22 17.38
CA VAL A 157 -7.30 -0.58 17.83
C VAL A 157 -8.40 -1.63 18.07
N LEU A 158 -8.42 -2.70 17.28
CA LEU A 158 -9.42 -3.76 17.38
C LEU A 158 -9.17 -4.68 18.59
N HIS A 159 -7.91 -5.05 18.85
CA HIS A 159 -7.57 -6.13 19.78
C HIS A 159 -6.75 -5.72 21.00
N ASP A 160 -6.05 -4.58 20.97
CA ASP A 160 -5.31 -4.09 22.13
C ASP A 160 -6.24 -3.31 23.06
N GLU A 161 -6.20 -3.61 24.35
CA GLU A 161 -6.92 -2.84 25.38
C GLU A 161 -6.02 -1.80 26.07
N SER A 162 -4.73 -1.79 25.75
CA SER A 162 -3.70 -1.00 26.42
C SER A 162 -2.98 -0.04 25.47
N VAL A 163 -3.42 1.22 25.46
CA VAL A 163 -2.75 2.31 24.73
C VAL A 163 -1.31 2.53 25.23
N SER A 164 -1.02 2.23 26.50
CA SER A 164 0.34 2.34 27.04
C SER A 164 1.27 1.27 26.47
N ARG A 165 0.80 0.02 26.32
CA ARG A 165 1.54 -1.04 25.61
C ARG A 165 1.79 -0.67 24.16
N TYR A 166 0.78 -0.14 23.47
CA TYR A 166 0.94 0.35 22.11
C TYR A 166 2.01 1.45 22.02
N LYS A 167 2.05 2.39 22.97
CA LYS A 167 3.10 3.42 23.04
C LYS A 167 4.50 2.82 23.17
N THR A 168 4.69 1.88 24.09
CA THR A 168 6.00 1.26 24.32
C THR A 168 6.47 0.48 23.09
N THR A 169 5.59 -0.33 22.49
CA THR A 169 5.91 -1.13 21.30
C THR A 169 6.20 -0.27 20.08
N MET A 170 5.48 0.85 19.89
CA MET A 170 5.77 1.80 18.81
C MET A 170 7.12 2.51 18.97
N ALA A 171 7.55 2.80 20.21
CA ALA A 171 8.89 3.34 20.46
C ALA A 171 9.99 2.31 20.16
N ALA A 172 9.77 1.04 20.54
CA ALA A 172 10.67 -0.06 20.20
C ALA A 172 10.78 -0.27 18.69
N LEU A 173 9.65 -0.25 17.98
CA LEU A 173 9.61 -0.34 16.52
C LEU A 173 10.42 0.77 15.86
N GLY A 174 10.26 2.02 16.32
CA GLY A 174 11.07 3.12 15.81
C GLY A 174 12.56 2.94 16.08
N ALA A 175 12.95 2.44 17.26
CA ALA A 175 14.34 2.11 17.55
C ALA A 175 14.88 1.03 16.60
N ARG A 176 14.12 -0.02 16.33
CA ARG A 176 14.54 -1.10 15.44
C ARG A 176 14.66 -0.65 13.99
N VAL A 177 13.69 0.11 13.50
CA VAL A 177 13.71 0.72 12.15
C VAL A 177 14.95 1.60 11.95
N ARG A 178 15.33 2.40 12.96
CA ARG A 178 16.58 3.18 12.92
C ARG A 178 17.83 2.31 12.93
N ALA A 179 17.85 1.23 13.70
CA ALA A 179 18.98 0.30 13.74
C ALA A 179 19.19 -0.39 12.38
N ILE A 180 18.10 -0.77 11.71
CA ILE A 180 18.16 -1.36 10.35
C ILE A 180 18.71 -0.36 9.35
N GLU A 181 18.21 0.88 9.34
CA GLU A 181 18.73 1.89 8.40
C GLU A 181 20.20 2.21 8.66
N ALA A 182 20.63 2.29 9.93
CA ALA A 182 22.04 2.49 10.27
C ALA A 182 22.95 1.35 9.79
N ALA A 183 22.47 0.10 9.87
CA ALA A 183 23.20 -1.07 9.37
C ALA A 183 23.14 -1.19 7.83
N HIS A 184 22.06 -0.72 7.22
CA HIS A 184 21.77 -0.87 5.80
C HIS A 184 21.31 0.46 5.19
N PRO A 185 22.18 1.46 5.01
CA PRO A 185 21.79 2.82 4.61
C PRO A 185 21.15 2.92 3.22
N LYS A 186 21.22 1.85 2.42
CA LYS A 186 20.56 1.76 1.11
C LYS A 186 19.15 1.19 1.17
N VAL A 187 18.71 0.65 2.32
CA VAL A 187 17.36 0.12 2.47
C VAL A 187 16.34 1.24 2.40
N VAL A 188 15.30 1.05 1.60
CA VAL A 188 14.17 1.97 1.54
C VAL A 188 13.12 1.51 2.53
N ILE A 189 12.83 2.32 3.54
CA ILE A 189 11.79 2.01 4.53
C ILE A 189 10.57 2.88 4.26
N VAL A 190 9.40 2.26 4.17
CA VAL A 190 8.11 2.91 3.96
C VAL A 190 7.17 2.57 5.10
N TRP A 191 6.53 3.58 5.67
CA TRP A 191 5.47 3.42 6.66
C TRP A 191 4.11 3.76 6.05
N ILE A 192 3.16 2.83 6.11
CA ILE A 192 1.79 3.04 5.66
C ILE A 192 0.88 3.27 6.86
N ASP A 193 0.23 4.43 6.89
CA ASP A 193 -0.78 4.73 7.90
C ASP A 193 -2.01 3.83 7.81
N ALA A 194 -2.78 3.76 8.90
CA ALA A 194 -4.14 3.22 8.87
C ALA A 194 -4.99 3.86 7.76
N ALA A 195 -5.79 3.03 7.08
CA ALA A 195 -6.87 3.51 6.24
C ALA A 195 -7.91 4.31 7.05
N LEU A 196 -8.70 5.14 6.37
CA LEU A 196 -9.89 5.74 6.96
C LEU A 196 -10.91 4.64 7.29
N VAL A 197 -11.42 4.59 8.51
CA VAL A 197 -12.52 3.69 8.87
C VAL A 197 -13.85 4.35 8.50
N ILE A 198 -14.70 3.64 7.76
CA ILE A 198 -16.07 4.08 7.43
C ILE A 198 -17.04 3.36 8.38
N ARG A 199 -17.37 4.03 9.48
CA ARG A 199 -18.12 3.43 10.61
C ARG A 199 -19.47 2.85 10.18
N ASP A 200 -20.18 3.54 9.29
CA ASP A 200 -21.51 3.12 8.80
C ASP A 200 -21.47 1.84 7.95
N LYS A 201 -20.29 1.41 7.49
CA LYS A 201 -20.09 0.18 6.73
C LYS A 201 -19.51 -0.96 7.55
N LEU A 202 -19.23 -0.76 8.83
CA LEU A 202 -18.74 -1.81 9.72
C LEU A 202 -19.84 -2.87 9.91
N VAL A 203 -19.53 -4.10 9.55
CA VAL A 203 -20.48 -5.23 9.64
C VAL A 203 -20.37 -5.96 10.98
N ALA A 204 -19.13 -6.22 11.43
CA ALA A 204 -18.87 -6.98 12.65
C ALA A 204 -19.03 -6.12 13.91
N GLU A 205 -19.61 -6.69 14.96
CA GLU A 205 -19.94 -5.98 16.21
C GLU A 205 -18.70 -5.51 16.96
N ASP A 206 -17.69 -6.37 17.09
CA ASP A 206 -16.39 -6.06 17.69
C ASP A 206 -15.76 -4.81 17.06
N LYS A 207 -15.79 -4.72 15.72
CA LYS A 207 -15.30 -3.56 14.98
C LYS A 207 -16.11 -2.30 15.28
N ARG A 208 -17.45 -2.39 15.37
CA ARG A 208 -18.30 -1.23 15.72
C ARG A 208 -18.00 -0.70 17.11
N VAL A 209 -17.78 -1.60 18.06
CA VAL A 209 -17.46 -1.26 19.46
C VAL A 209 -16.05 -0.68 19.58
N LYS A 210 -15.07 -1.24 18.86
CA LYS A 210 -13.66 -0.85 19.01
C LYS A 210 -13.27 0.34 18.13
N PHE A 211 -13.75 0.45 16.89
CA PHE A 211 -13.45 1.55 15.97
C PHE A 211 -14.33 2.79 16.16
N THR A 212 -14.40 3.27 17.40
CA THR A 212 -14.96 4.60 17.69
C THR A 212 -13.96 5.69 17.33
N ASP A 213 -14.45 6.90 17.06
CA ASP A 213 -13.58 8.05 16.75
C ASP A 213 -12.61 8.32 17.90
N THR A 214 -13.07 8.18 19.14
CA THR A 214 -12.25 8.30 20.35
C THR A 214 -11.12 7.27 20.38
N ASN A 215 -11.40 6.00 20.12
CA ASN A 215 -10.36 4.96 20.14
C ASN A 215 -9.39 5.14 18.98
N LEU A 216 -9.87 5.36 17.77
CA LEU A 216 -9.01 5.62 16.60
C LEU A 216 -8.08 6.81 16.86
N ALA A 217 -8.58 7.89 17.47
CA ALA A 217 -7.78 9.06 17.83
C ALA A 217 -6.71 8.76 18.89
N ARG A 218 -7.00 7.91 19.88
CA ARG A 218 -6.01 7.50 20.91
C ARG A 218 -4.79 6.83 20.30
N TYR A 219 -4.99 5.86 19.41
CA TYR A 219 -3.88 5.17 18.74
C TYR A 219 -3.21 6.05 17.69
N ALA A 220 -3.98 6.86 16.95
CA ALA A 220 -3.41 7.83 16.01
C ALA A 220 -2.46 8.82 16.71
N LYS A 221 -2.82 9.31 17.90
CA LYS A 221 -1.98 10.21 18.69
C LYS A 221 -0.61 9.61 19.00
N ILE A 222 -0.54 8.33 19.36
CA ILE A 222 0.72 7.64 19.62
C ILE A 222 1.54 7.45 18.34
N ARG A 223 0.91 7.01 17.25
CA ARG A 223 1.57 6.89 15.94
C ARG A 223 2.13 8.23 15.47
N ASP A 224 1.38 9.33 15.64
CA ASP A 224 1.75 10.65 15.14
C ASP A 224 2.73 11.39 16.08
N ASP A 225 2.95 10.90 17.31
CA ASP A 225 4.00 11.38 18.21
C ASP A 225 5.38 10.91 17.76
N GLN A 226 5.92 11.57 16.73
CA GLN A 226 7.24 11.30 16.18
C GLN A 226 8.39 11.84 17.04
N LYS A 227 8.11 12.62 18.10
CA LYS A 227 9.12 12.95 19.11
C LYS A 227 9.50 11.70 19.91
N SER A 228 8.51 10.88 20.24
CA SER A 228 8.71 9.64 20.99
C SER A 228 9.04 8.45 20.07
N THR A 229 8.25 8.25 19.01
CA THR A 229 8.34 7.03 18.18
C THR A 229 9.49 7.08 17.19
N ARG A 230 9.74 8.24 16.56
CA ARG A 230 10.88 8.45 15.63
C ARG A 230 10.97 7.36 14.55
N ILE A 231 9.83 7.06 13.92
CA ILE A 231 9.69 6.07 12.84
C ILE A 231 9.83 6.76 11.49
N VAL A 232 9.08 7.84 11.27
CA VAL A 232 8.95 8.50 9.96
C VAL A 232 9.80 9.77 9.86
N LEU A 233 10.17 10.12 8.63
CA LEU A 233 10.95 11.33 8.33
C LEU A 233 10.25 12.62 8.81
N PRO A 234 11.00 13.62 9.29
CA PRO A 234 12.47 13.62 9.47
C PRO A 234 12.94 12.99 10.79
N ALA A 235 12.05 12.55 11.69
CA ALA A 235 12.42 12.05 13.03
C ALA A 235 12.99 10.62 13.02
N GLY A 236 12.64 9.83 12.02
CA GLY A 236 13.15 8.49 11.72
C GLY A 236 13.33 8.28 10.21
N PRO A 237 13.75 7.09 9.76
CA PRO A 237 14.17 6.87 8.38
C PRO A 237 13.02 6.56 7.41
N ALA A 238 11.83 6.20 7.90
CA ALA A 238 10.76 5.73 7.03
C ALA A 238 10.06 6.88 6.29
N VAL A 239 9.80 6.68 4.99
CA VAL A 239 8.95 7.57 4.19
C VAL A 239 7.48 7.24 4.45
N ARG A 240 6.67 8.23 4.81
CA ARG A 240 5.26 8.04 5.18
C ARG A 240 4.33 8.04 3.97
N VAL A 241 3.58 6.96 3.77
CA VAL A 241 2.43 6.85 2.88
C VAL A 241 1.15 7.09 3.69
N ARG A 242 0.47 8.20 3.40
CA ARG A 242 -0.74 8.62 4.11
C ARG A 242 -1.99 7.93 3.56
N ALA A 243 -2.12 6.62 3.78
CA ALA A 243 -3.24 5.84 3.26
C ALA A 243 -4.61 6.34 3.73
N ARG A 244 -4.69 6.96 4.91
CA ARG A 244 -5.90 7.67 5.36
C ARG A 244 -6.36 8.75 4.38
N GLU A 245 -5.44 9.54 3.83
CA GLU A 245 -5.79 10.59 2.84
C GLU A 245 -6.22 9.97 1.51
N ILE A 246 -5.51 8.93 1.05
CA ILE A 246 -5.83 8.22 -0.19
C ILE A 246 -7.25 7.62 -0.11
N THR A 247 -7.56 6.98 1.01
CA THR A 247 -8.88 6.38 1.26
C THR A 247 -9.98 7.42 1.42
N ALA A 248 -9.70 8.53 2.11
CA ALA A 248 -10.62 9.67 2.19
C ALA A 248 -10.94 10.27 0.81
N LEU A 249 -9.93 10.43 -0.04
CA LEU A 249 -10.08 10.93 -1.41
C LEU A 249 -10.84 9.96 -2.32
N CYS A 250 -10.73 8.64 -2.08
CA CYS A 250 -11.52 7.64 -2.80
C CYS A 250 -13.00 7.72 -2.42
N GLY A 251 -13.27 8.00 -1.15
CA GLY A 251 -14.62 8.12 -0.59
C GLY A 251 -15.17 6.80 -0.04
N ALA A 252 -16.27 6.90 0.72
CA ALA A 252 -16.89 5.79 1.44
C ALA A 252 -17.30 4.61 0.53
N GLU A 253 -17.63 4.88 -0.73
CA GLU A 253 -17.99 3.84 -1.71
C GLU A 253 -16.83 2.92 -2.10
N CYS A 254 -15.59 3.39 -1.93
CA CYS A 254 -14.42 2.56 -2.11
C CYS A 254 -14.20 1.58 -0.96
N SER A 255 -14.82 1.78 0.20
CA SER A 255 -14.74 0.83 1.31
C SER A 255 -15.70 -0.33 1.08
N VAL A 256 -15.21 -1.55 1.32
CA VAL A 256 -15.98 -2.80 1.16
C VAL A 256 -16.73 -3.14 2.45
N ASP A 257 -16.06 -3.05 3.60
CA ASP A 257 -16.58 -3.49 4.91
C ASP A 257 -16.33 -2.46 6.04
N GLY A 258 -16.05 -1.22 5.68
CA GLY A 258 -15.70 -0.14 6.60
C GLY A 258 -14.22 -0.09 6.98
N VAL A 259 -13.42 -1.11 6.67
CA VAL A 259 -11.98 -1.19 7.00
C VAL A 259 -11.13 -1.38 5.75
N HIS A 260 -11.51 -2.34 4.92
CA HIS A 260 -10.82 -2.69 3.69
C HIS A 260 -11.41 -1.94 2.50
N TYR A 261 -10.56 -1.63 1.54
CA TYR A 261 -10.91 -0.85 0.36
C TYR A 261 -10.81 -1.68 -0.92
N ARG A 262 -11.44 -1.18 -1.99
CA ARG A 262 -11.32 -1.77 -3.33
C ARG A 262 -9.87 -1.71 -3.83
N PRO A 263 -9.46 -2.63 -4.73
CA PRO A 263 -8.10 -2.71 -5.25
C PRO A 263 -7.51 -1.39 -5.77
N VAL A 264 -8.35 -0.51 -6.34
CA VAL A 264 -7.94 0.83 -6.83
C VAL A 264 -7.18 1.67 -5.80
N VAL A 265 -7.50 1.55 -4.51
CA VAL A 265 -6.77 2.25 -3.44
C VAL A 265 -5.35 1.70 -3.32
N TYR A 266 -5.21 0.38 -3.35
CA TYR A 266 -3.92 -0.28 -3.19
C TYR A 266 -3.06 -0.20 -4.45
N ASP A 267 -3.67 -0.07 -5.63
CA ASP A 267 -2.96 0.28 -6.86
C ASP A 267 -2.25 1.64 -6.73
N ALA A 268 -2.91 2.64 -6.13
CA ALA A 268 -2.29 3.95 -5.88
C ALA A 268 -1.19 3.86 -4.81
N VAL A 269 -1.43 3.11 -3.72
CA VAL A 269 -0.40 2.88 -2.70
C VAL A 269 0.84 2.22 -3.31
N ALA A 270 0.67 1.18 -4.13
CA ALA A 270 1.76 0.51 -4.83
C ALA A 270 2.54 1.46 -5.76
N GLN A 271 1.83 2.30 -6.51
CA GLN A 271 2.47 3.31 -7.36
C GLN A 271 3.30 4.31 -6.54
N ILE A 272 2.79 4.77 -5.39
CA ILE A 272 3.53 5.65 -4.47
C ILE A 272 4.79 4.94 -3.95
N ILE A 273 4.67 3.69 -3.51
CA ILE A 273 5.81 2.88 -3.02
C ILE A 273 6.89 2.75 -4.10
N LEU A 274 6.51 2.38 -5.33
CA LEU A 274 7.45 2.23 -6.45
C LEU A 274 8.13 3.57 -6.80
N ASN A 275 7.40 4.68 -6.71
CA ASN A 275 7.97 6.01 -6.92
C ASN A 275 8.96 6.40 -5.81
N ILE A 276 8.66 6.07 -4.56
CA ILE A 276 9.59 6.24 -3.44
C ILE A 276 10.86 5.42 -3.71
N ALA A 277 10.72 4.14 -4.02
CA ALA A 277 11.85 3.25 -4.32
C ALA A 277 12.71 3.81 -5.47
N ARG A 278 12.09 4.24 -6.57
CA ARG A 278 12.77 4.88 -7.71
C ARG A 278 13.54 6.15 -7.34
N SER A 279 13.09 6.90 -6.34
CA SER A 279 13.79 8.11 -5.89
C SER A 279 15.02 7.80 -5.04
N ARG A 280 15.09 6.61 -4.43
CA ARG A 280 16.10 6.23 -3.43
C ARG A 280 17.10 5.18 -3.91
N TRP A 281 16.76 4.37 -4.90
CA TRP A 281 17.65 3.37 -5.50
C TRP A 281 18.47 3.91 -6.70
N ARG A 282 18.46 5.23 -6.92
CA ARG A 282 19.33 5.86 -7.93
C ARG A 282 20.74 6.02 -7.42
#